data_AF-A0A5C8DHT7-F1
#
_entry.id   AF-A0A5C8DHT7-F1
#
_cell.length_a   1.000
_cell.length_b   1.000
_cell.length_c   1.000
_cell.angle_alpha   90.00
_cell.angle_beta   90.00
_cell.angle_gamma   90.00
#
_symmetry.space_group_name_H-M   'P 1'
#
loop_
_entity.id
_entity.type
_entity.pdbx_description
1 polymer ?
#
loop_
_entity_poly.entity_id
_entity_poly.type
_entity_poly.pdbx_seq_one_letter_code
_entity_poly.pdbx_strand_id
1 'polypeptide(L)'
;MLSVKDVAIVYETLLATPGMNDTVKVSLHIPRKQVLLLSKLIEIGMEARSDEGKPTVLSAADAATLEELAALSGELLKKAGLTEMNEKINALLAK
;
A
#
# COMPACT_ATOMS: atom_id res chain seq x y z
N MET A 1 -6.34 -9.79 -25.40
CA MET A 1 -6.00 -9.73 -23.95
C MET A 1 -5.20 -8.45 -23.75
N LEU A 2 -5.57 -7.59 -22.79
CA LEU A 2 -4.72 -6.44 -22.46
C LEU A 2 -3.36 -6.97 -21.98
N SER A 3 -2.29 -6.43 -22.53
CA SER A 3 -0.95 -6.68 -21.98
C SER A 3 -0.79 -5.92 -20.67
N VAL A 4 0.16 -6.34 -19.83
CA VAL A 4 0.44 -5.66 -18.56
C VAL A 4 0.84 -4.19 -18.78
N LYS A 5 1.45 -3.87 -19.93
CA LYS A 5 1.76 -2.49 -20.34
C LYS A 5 0.50 -1.66 -20.61
N ASP A 6 -0.51 -2.26 -21.26
CA ASP A 6 -1.78 -1.56 -21.53
C ASP A 6 -2.52 -1.25 -20.23
N VAL A 7 -2.44 -2.14 -19.24
CA VAL A 7 -3.02 -1.93 -17.91
C VAL A 7 -2.30 -0.80 -17.16
N ALA A 8 -0.97 -0.73 -17.23
CA ALA A 8 -0.20 0.36 -16.62
C ALA A 8 -0.57 1.73 -17.20
N ILE A 9 -0.67 1.85 -18.53
CA ILE A 9 -1.06 3.09 -19.21
C ILE A 9 -2.46 3.55 -18.78
N VAL A 10 -3.40 2.61 -18.65
CA VAL A 10 -4.75 2.92 -18.15
C VAL A 10 -4.69 3.46 -16.73
N TYR A 11 -3.90 2.84 -15.84
CA TYR A 11 -3.73 3.32 -14.47
C TYR A 11 -3.08 4.69 -14.39
N GLU A 12 -2.02 4.95 -15.15
CA GLU A 12 -1.39 6.27 -15.24
C GLU A 12 -2.39 7.34 -15.68
N THR A 13 -3.20 7.03 -16.69
CA THR A 13 -4.23 7.96 -17.19
C THR A 13 -5.31 8.22 -16.14
N LEU A 14 -5.75 7.18 -15.42
CA LEU A 14 -6.73 7.33 -14.34
C LEU A 14 -6.17 8.18 -13.20
N LEU A 15 -4.94 7.92 -12.76
CA LEU A 15 -4.29 8.68 -11.69
C LEU A 15 -4.04 10.15 -12.07
N ALA A 16 -3.89 10.45 -13.35
CA ALA A 16 -3.77 11.82 -13.86
C ALA A 16 -5.12 12.57 -14.00
N THR A 17 -6.26 11.92 -13.71
CA THR A 17 -7.58 12.53 -13.83
C THR A 17 -7.79 13.59 -12.73
N PRO A 18 -8.36 14.77 -13.05
CA PRO A 18 -8.71 15.76 -12.03
C PRO A 18 -9.59 15.17 -10.92
N GLY A 19 -9.30 15.51 -9.67
CA GLY A 19 -10.02 15.01 -8.49
C GLY A 19 -9.41 13.77 -7.83
N MET A 20 -8.40 13.12 -8.45
CA MET A 20 -7.71 11.98 -7.81
C MET A 20 -6.85 12.38 -6.59
N ASN A 21 -6.51 13.66 -6.47
CA ASN A 21 -5.83 14.23 -5.31
C ASN A 21 -6.81 14.75 -4.23
N ASP A 22 -8.12 14.60 -4.44
CA ASP A 22 -9.10 15.07 -3.47
C ASP A 22 -9.08 14.17 -2.23
N THR A 23 -8.94 14.79 -1.06
CA THR A 23 -8.95 14.04 0.20
C THR A 23 -10.35 13.55 0.52
N VAL A 24 -10.49 12.24 0.70
CA VAL A 24 -11.76 11.60 1.08
C VAL A 24 -11.71 11.04 2.50
N LYS A 25 -12.83 11.11 3.23
CA LYS A 25 -12.94 10.53 4.57
C LYS A 25 -13.18 9.01 4.47
N VAL A 26 -12.23 8.22 4.92
CA VAL A 26 -12.34 6.75 5.00
C VAL A 26 -12.64 6.32 6.43
N SER A 27 -13.82 5.72 6.67
CA SER A 27 -14.21 5.15 7.97
C SER A 27 -14.12 3.63 7.92
N LEU A 28 -13.19 3.05 8.68
CA LEU A 28 -12.95 1.61 8.72
C LEU A 28 -13.40 1.02 10.06
N HIS A 29 -14.22 -0.03 10.01
CA HIS A 29 -14.59 -0.84 11.17
C HIS A 29 -14.28 -2.31 10.87
N ILE A 30 -13.03 -2.71 11.08
CA ILE A 30 -12.52 -4.04 10.77
C ILE A 30 -11.82 -4.68 11.97
N PRO A 31 -11.81 -6.02 12.10
CA PRO A 31 -11.11 -6.71 13.17
C PRO A 31 -9.59 -6.47 13.16
N ARG A 32 -8.95 -6.50 14.33
CA ARG A 32 -7.49 -6.34 14.51
C ARG A 32 -6.65 -7.23 13.59
N LYS A 33 -7.09 -8.48 13.35
CA LYS A 33 -6.40 -9.40 12.42
C LYS A 33 -6.37 -8.88 10.97
N GLN A 34 -7.43 -8.20 10.52
CA GLN A 34 -7.50 -7.64 9.18
C GLN A 34 -6.63 -6.40 9.08
N VAL A 35 -6.58 -5.56 10.12
CA VAL A 35 -5.67 -4.42 10.18
C VAL A 35 -4.21 -4.87 10.04
N LEU A 36 -3.81 -5.90 10.81
CA LEU A 36 -2.46 -6.45 10.77
C LEU A 36 -2.10 -7.04 9.39
N LEU A 37 -3.02 -7.77 8.77
CA LEU A 37 -2.79 -8.33 7.43
C LEU A 37 -2.74 -7.23 6.37
N LEU A 38 -3.59 -6.21 6.48
CA LEU A 38 -3.62 -5.09 5.55
C LEU A 38 -2.33 -4.28 5.60
N SER A 39 -1.81 -3.98 6.81
CA SER A 39 -0.52 -3.29 6.94
C SER A 39 0.62 -4.08 6.30
N LYS A 40 0.62 -5.42 6.46
CA LYS A 40 1.59 -6.31 5.80
C LYS A 40 1.44 -6.37 4.29
N LEU A 41 0.23 -6.38 3.76
CA LEU A 41 0.00 -6.34 2.32
C LEU A 41 0.52 -5.04 1.70
N ILE A 42 0.38 -3.91 2.40
CA ILE A 42 0.94 -2.63 1.96
C ILE A 42 2.47 -2.71 1.96
N GLU A 43 3.10 -3.18 3.04
CA GLU A 43 4.56 -3.36 3.11
C GLU A 43 5.09 -4.25 1.97
N ILE A 44 4.50 -5.43 1.76
CA ILE A 44 4.89 -6.36 0.68
C ILE A 44 4.68 -5.75 -0.71
N GLY A 45 3.56 -5.03 -0.89
CA GLY A 45 3.27 -4.36 -2.16
C GLY A 45 4.33 -3.30 -2.49
N MET A 46 4.80 -2.55 -1.49
CA MET A 46 5.87 -1.57 -1.65
C MET A 46 7.20 -2.24 -2.00
N GLU A 47 7.54 -3.35 -1.37
CA GLU A 47 8.75 -4.13 -1.67
C GLU A 47 8.72 -4.71 -3.10
N ALA A 48 7.56 -5.19 -3.54
CA ALA A 48 7.37 -5.78 -4.87
C ALA A 48 7.54 -4.77 -6.03
N ARG A 49 7.44 -3.46 -5.77
CA ARG A 49 7.77 -2.42 -6.77
C ARG A 49 9.26 -2.39 -7.12
N SER A 50 10.12 -2.74 -6.16
CA SER A 50 11.59 -2.73 -6.32
C SER A 50 12.10 -3.89 -7.19
N ASP A 51 11.24 -4.86 -7.52
CA ASP A 51 11.57 -5.96 -8.43
C ASP A 51 11.36 -5.49 -9.87
N GLU A 52 12.44 -5.01 -10.51
CA GLU A 52 12.48 -4.35 -11.83
C GLU A 52 11.89 -5.18 -13.01
N GLY A 53 11.44 -6.41 -12.78
CA GLY A 53 10.94 -7.33 -13.80
C GLY A 53 9.42 -7.42 -13.96
N LYS A 54 8.61 -6.86 -13.06
CA LYS A 54 7.14 -7.01 -13.09
C LYS A 54 6.43 -5.67 -13.17
N PRO A 55 5.74 -5.36 -14.29
CA PRO A 55 4.89 -4.19 -14.34
C PRO A 55 3.71 -4.44 -13.40
N THR A 56 3.71 -3.74 -12.28
CA THR A 56 2.64 -3.77 -11.29
C THR A 56 1.90 -2.46 -11.35
N VAL A 57 0.63 -2.43 -10.95
CA VAL A 57 -0.15 -1.18 -10.86
C VAL A 57 0.56 -0.14 -9.98
N LEU A 58 1.37 -0.59 -9.03
CA LEU A 58 2.18 0.25 -8.15
C LEU A 58 3.34 0.97 -8.85
N SER A 59 3.74 0.55 -10.06
CA SER A 59 4.75 1.27 -10.85
C SER A 59 4.25 2.63 -11.34
N ALA A 60 2.94 2.78 -11.52
CA ALA A 60 2.28 4.03 -11.93
C ALA A 60 2.14 5.06 -10.79
N ALA A 61 2.32 4.66 -9.53
CA ALA A 61 2.28 5.57 -8.39
C ALA A 61 3.62 6.31 -8.24
N ASP A 62 3.57 7.60 -7.88
CA ASP A 62 4.75 8.37 -7.58
C ASP A 62 5.32 8.03 -6.17
N ALA A 63 6.53 8.52 -5.88
CA ALA A 63 7.17 8.24 -4.59
C ALA A 63 6.40 8.84 -3.41
N ALA A 64 5.76 10.00 -3.60
CA ALA A 64 5.00 10.69 -2.57
C ALA A 64 3.77 9.88 -2.14
N THR A 65 2.97 9.39 -3.10
CA THR A 65 1.80 8.55 -2.84
C THR A 65 2.19 7.29 -2.06
N LEU A 66 3.35 6.70 -2.35
CA LEU A 66 3.83 5.52 -1.64
C LEU A 66 4.27 5.83 -0.20
N GLU A 67 4.92 6.97 0.02
CA GLU A 67 5.27 7.42 1.37
C GLU A 67 4.01 7.67 2.21
N GLU A 68 2.98 8.26 1.61
CA GLU A 68 1.66 8.44 2.24
C GLU A 68 0.98 7.10 2.55
N LEU A 69 1.05 6.12 1.65
CA LEU A 69 0.53 4.77 1.89
C LEU A 69 1.30 4.03 3.00
N ALA A 70 2.62 4.22 3.09
CA ALA A 70 3.42 3.70 4.19
C ALA A 70 3.02 4.34 5.53
N ALA A 71 2.84 5.65 5.55
CA ALA A 71 2.37 6.38 6.73
C ALA A 71 0.98 5.90 7.16
N LEU A 72 0.06 5.69 6.21
CA LEU A 72 -1.27 5.13 6.46
C LEU A 72 -1.19 3.73 7.10
N SER A 73 -0.31 2.86 6.62
CA SER A 73 -0.08 1.54 7.22
C SER A 73 0.32 1.64 8.69
N GLY A 74 1.26 2.55 9.01
CA GLY A 74 1.67 2.85 10.39
C GLY A 74 0.53 3.39 11.26
N GLU A 75 -0.29 4.29 10.70
CA GLU A 75 -1.46 4.83 11.40
C GLU A 75 -2.52 3.77 11.70
N LEU A 76 -2.77 2.85 10.77
CA LEU A 76 -3.73 1.75 10.96
C LEU A 76 -3.29 0.85 12.12
N LEU A 77 -2.00 0.49 12.17
CA LEU A 77 -1.42 -0.27 13.27
C LEU A 77 -1.52 0.48 14.60
N LYS A 78 -1.22 1.78 14.60
CA LYS A 78 -1.32 2.63 15.79
C LYS A 78 -2.76 2.70 16.31
N LYS A 79 -3.74 2.94 15.43
CA LYS A 79 -5.17 2.98 15.78
C LYS A 79 -5.68 1.64 16.31
N ALA A 80 -5.14 0.52 15.81
CA ALA A 80 -5.47 -0.81 16.30
C ALA A 80 -4.67 -1.25 17.53
N GLY A 81 -3.73 -0.43 18.02
CA GLY A 81 -2.83 -0.76 19.14
C GLY A 81 -1.96 -1.99 18.85
N LEU A 82 -1.55 -2.18 17.59
CA LEU A 82 -0.81 -3.37 17.12
C LEU A 82 0.64 -3.07 16.77
N THR A 83 1.11 -1.83 16.90
CA THR A 83 2.47 -1.40 16.53
C THR A 83 3.55 -2.26 17.15
N GLU A 84 3.56 -2.42 18.49
CA GLU A 84 4.56 -3.23 19.20
C GLU A 84 4.49 -4.71 18.80
N MET A 85 3.29 -5.24 18.55
CA MET A 85 3.13 -6.63 18.11
C MET A 85 3.67 -6.83 16.70
N ASN A 86 3.45 -5.87 15.80
CA ASN A 86 3.99 -5.89 14.44
C ASN A 86 5.53 -5.85 14.46
N GLU A 87 6.12 -5.00 15.30
CA GLU A 87 7.58 -4.92 15.48
C GLU A 87 8.17 -6.23 15.99
N LYS A 88 7.54 -6.86 17.00
CA LYS A 88 7.97 -8.17 17.51
C LYS A 88 7.90 -9.26 16.44
N ILE A 89 6.83 -9.29 15.64
CA ILE A 89 6.70 -10.23 14.52
C ILE A 89 7.80 -9.99 13.49
N ASN A 90 8.08 -8.74 13.12
CA ASN A 90 9.16 -8.41 12.20
C ASN A 90 10.53 -8.84 12.73
N ALA A 91 10.80 -8.63 14.02
CA ALA A 91 12.05 -9.07 14.64
C ALA A 91 12.19 -10.60 14.66
N LEU A 92 11.08 -11.35 14.68
CA LEU A 92 11.08 -12.81 14.57
C LEU A 92 11.28 -13.29 13.13
N LEU A 93 10.72 -12.59 12.15
CA LEU A 93 10.85 -12.92 10.72
C LEU A 93 12.21 -12.52 10.13
N ALA A 94 12.88 -11.54 10.73
CA ALA A 94 14.22 -11.08 10.32
C ALA A 94 15.37 -11.96 10.88
N LYS A 95 15.04 -13.03 11.62
CA LYS A 95 15.96 -14.09 12.05
C LYS A 95 15.82 -15.30 11.14
#